data_AF-A0A936MJA2-F1
#
_entry.id   AF-A0A936MJA2-F1
#
_cell.length_a   1.000
_cell.length_b   1.000
_cell.length_c   1.000
_cell.angle_alpha   90.00
_cell.angle_beta   90.00
_cell.angle_gamma   90.00
#
_symmetry.space_group_name_H-M   'P 1'
#
loop_
_entity.id
_entity.type
_entity.pdbx_description
1 polymer ?
#
loop_
_entity_poly.entity_id
_entity_poly.type
_entity_poly.pdbx_seq_one_letter_code
_entity_poly.pdbx_strand_id
1 'polypeptide(L)'
;MQRIATVSHGWIIASVWIFTNLTGCALSDAGTTDPSGASGGSGGDTSSSSTGSGGMGTGGVAGGGGIGGGGTGGIGGGETGGTGGSGGGSSSSSSSSSSGMPTLENCKDGMDNDDDALVDCRDTDCGSIFSCTAPAPMGWTYVRVRQTAYNAALAPCANGQQPTRLFEGADQGQCNQCSCLASGACEVAMTCYTGDACAAGAVSATYTTNNDGCSADAIAMGGGSCQITNTGTVPANAKCSANGGGLKNVNPFMGEVHTCPVASAGAGCGAEACVLAPSPMYENRLCVSRSGPNACPVGFPEQHLTFASFSDTRACSACTCDKSAITCVGDTTVTLWTNSNCTASAGSITTNNGCQNIGPGITHRNVTKIASMDVPDASCPPSVQQGVVTGQGQTTVCCAAP
;
A
#
# COMPACT_ATOMS: atom_id res chain seq x y z
N MET A 1 22.33 -41.41 33.03
CA MET A 1 21.43 -41.63 34.18
C MET A 1 20.52 -40.41 34.29
N GLN A 2 19.22 -40.62 34.05
CA GLN A 2 18.19 -39.59 34.00
C GLN A 2 18.14 -38.80 35.32
N ARG A 3 18.15 -37.47 35.23
CA ARG A 3 17.74 -36.58 36.31
C ARG A 3 16.40 -35.96 35.90
N ILE A 4 15.36 -36.33 36.64
CA ILE A 4 14.04 -35.72 36.61
C ILE A 4 14.15 -34.42 37.43
N ALA A 5 13.92 -33.28 36.78
CA ALA A 5 13.75 -31.99 37.43
C ALA A 5 12.28 -31.58 37.31
N THR A 6 11.57 -31.66 38.44
CA THR A 6 10.25 -31.07 38.65
C THR A 6 10.35 -29.55 38.65
N VAL A 7 9.61 -28.89 37.77
CA VAL A 7 9.38 -27.44 37.80
C VAL A 7 7.97 -27.20 38.35
N SER A 8 7.91 -26.39 39.40
CA SER A 8 6.74 -25.96 40.13
C SER A 8 5.88 -24.97 39.34
N HIS A 9 4.56 -25.14 39.45
CA HIS A 9 3.52 -24.28 38.88
C HIS A 9 3.56 -22.87 39.49
N GLY A 10 3.86 -21.87 38.67
CA GLY A 10 3.63 -20.45 38.96
C GLY A 10 2.20 -20.05 38.58
N TRP A 11 1.50 -19.43 39.53
CA TRP A 11 0.14 -18.92 39.38
C TRP A 11 0.09 -17.75 38.39
N ILE A 12 -0.75 -17.85 37.37
CA ILE A 12 -1.12 -16.73 36.49
C ILE A 12 -2.37 -16.08 37.07
N ILE A 13 -2.24 -14.84 37.54
CA ILE A 13 -3.37 -13.96 37.86
C ILE A 13 -3.92 -13.47 36.51
N ALA A 14 -5.05 -14.03 36.09
CA ALA A 14 -5.82 -13.53 34.95
C ALA A 14 -6.65 -12.33 35.40
N SER A 15 -6.24 -11.13 35.02
CA SER A 15 -7.06 -9.92 35.13
C SER A 15 -8.19 -9.99 34.09
N VAL A 16 -9.40 -10.27 34.57
CA VAL A 16 -10.65 -10.24 33.78
C VAL A 16 -11.02 -8.77 33.54
N TRP A 17 -10.93 -8.32 32.28
CA TRP A 17 -11.57 -7.08 31.85
C TRP A 17 -13.00 -7.37 31.42
N ILE A 18 -13.95 -6.90 32.23
CA ILE A 18 -15.38 -6.88 31.90
C ILE A 18 -15.60 -5.67 30.99
N PHE A 19 -15.81 -5.90 29.69
CA PHE A 19 -16.42 -4.89 28.81
C PHE A 19 -17.94 -5.07 28.85
N THR A 20 -18.61 -4.17 29.57
CA THR A 20 -20.06 -3.95 29.48
C THR A 20 -20.41 -3.41 28.09
N ASN A 21 -21.21 -4.19 27.35
CA ASN A 21 -21.92 -3.74 26.16
C ASN A 21 -22.94 -2.66 26.53
N LEU A 22 -22.82 -1.46 25.96
CA LEU A 22 -23.92 -0.51 25.88
C LEU A 22 -24.53 -0.56 24.48
N THR A 23 -25.70 -1.15 24.41
CA THR A 23 -26.61 -1.14 23.26
C THR A 23 -27.28 0.23 23.18
N GLY A 24 -27.23 0.88 22.02
CA GLY A 24 -27.87 2.17 21.80
C GLY A 24 -27.90 2.55 20.32
N CYS A 25 -28.73 1.86 19.53
CA CYS A 25 -29.14 2.35 18.21
C CYS A 25 -30.26 3.37 18.41
N ALA A 26 -30.02 4.62 18.04
CA ALA A 26 -31.06 5.59 17.75
C ALA A 26 -30.93 5.97 16.27
N LEU A 27 -31.97 5.62 15.49
CA LEU A 27 -32.21 6.19 14.17
C LEU A 27 -32.58 7.67 14.32
N SER A 28 -32.00 8.52 13.48
CA SER A 28 -32.60 9.79 13.12
C SER A 28 -32.43 10.01 11.62
N ASP A 29 -33.57 10.02 10.96
CA ASP A 29 -33.83 10.26 9.55
C ASP A 29 -34.07 11.76 9.33
N ALA A 30 -33.36 12.36 8.37
CA ALA A 30 -33.61 13.66 7.72
C ALA A 30 -32.50 13.84 6.67
N GLY A 31 -32.75 13.78 5.36
CA GLY A 31 -33.70 14.58 4.62
C GLY A 31 -32.90 15.50 3.69
N THR A 32 -32.46 15.00 2.53
CA THR A 32 -31.80 15.83 1.50
C THR A 32 -32.79 16.13 0.39
N THR A 33 -33.27 17.36 0.36
CA THR A 33 -33.89 17.99 -0.80
C THR A 33 -32.80 18.42 -1.77
N ASP A 34 -32.86 17.89 -2.99
CA ASP A 34 -32.20 18.45 -4.17
C ASP A 34 -33.16 19.46 -4.84
N PRO A 35 -32.66 20.57 -5.38
CA PRO A 35 -33.08 20.89 -6.74
C PRO A 35 -31.94 21.40 -7.62
N SER A 36 -31.67 20.63 -8.68
CA SER A 36 -31.71 21.01 -10.11
C SER A 36 -30.99 22.29 -10.56
N GLY A 37 -30.12 22.13 -11.57
CA GLY A 37 -30.05 23.14 -12.64
C GLY A 37 -28.78 23.16 -13.49
N ALA A 38 -28.96 22.81 -14.78
CA ALA A 38 -28.20 23.29 -15.95
C ALA A 38 -26.77 22.73 -16.15
N SER A 39 -26.24 22.49 -17.36
CA SER A 39 -26.72 22.45 -18.74
C SER A 39 -25.49 22.19 -19.62
N GLY A 40 -25.62 21.35 -20.65
CA GLY A 40 -24.94 21.53 -21.95
C GLY A 40 -23.48 21.08 -22.07
N GLY A 41 -23.20 20.24 -23.07
CA GLY A 41 -21.83 19.96 -23.51
C GLY A 41 -21.70 18.75 -24.43
N SER A 42 -22.21 18.87 -25.65
CA SER A 42 -22.02 17.92 -26.74
C SER A 42 -20.55 17.80 -27.15
N GLY A 43 -20.07 16.57 -27.38
CA GLY A 43 -18.77 16.30 -27.99
C GLY A 43 -18.68 14.82 -28.33
N GLY A 44 -19.10 14.46 -29.54
CA GLY A 44 -18.95 13.10 -30.05
C GLY A 44 -17.53 12.84 -30.52
N ASP A 45 -17.12 11.57 -30.49
CA ASP A 45 -16.14 11.05 -31.43
C ASP A 45 -16.37 9.55 -31.68
N THR A 46 -16.83 9.32 -32.91
CA THR A 46 -16.46 8.25 -33.85
C THR A 46 -16.01 6.88 -33.32
N SER A 47 -16.94 5.93 -33.50
CA SER A 47 -16.68 4.53 -33.77
C SER A 47 -15.71 4.32 -34.94
N SER A 48 -14.69 3.48 -34.76
CA SER A 48 -14.15 2.65 -35.85
C SER A 48 -13.63 1.31 -35.33
N SER A 49 -14.39 0.28 -35.65
CA SER A 49 -13.98 -1.12 -35.68
C SER A 49 -13.22 -1.37 -36.99
N SER A 50 -12.03 -1.98 -36.91
CA SER A 50 -11.50 -2.77 -38.03
C SER A 50 -10.62 -3.92 -37.55
N THR A 51 -11.03 -5.08 -38.03
CA THR A 51 -10.42 -6.40 -38.00
C THR A 51 -9.11 -6.42 -38.81
N GLY A 52 -8.10 -7.17 -38.38
CA GLY A 52 -6.88 -7.36 -39.19
C GLY A 52 -5.94 -8.42 -38.62
N SER A 53 -6.06 -9.64 -39.16
CA SER A 53 -5.23 -10.81 -38.86
C SER A 53 -3.86 -10.79 -39.54
N GLY A 54 -2.86 -11.43 -38.92
CA GLY A 54 -1.83 -12.22 -39.60
C GLY A 54 -0.44 -11.59 -39.78
N GLY A 55 0.61 -12.37 -39.50
CA GLY A 55 1.96 -12.12 -40.05
C GLY A 55 3.13 -12.60 -39.18
N MET A 56 3.50 -13.88 -39.31
CA MET A 56 4.79 -14.42 -38.87
C MET A 56 5.96 -13.78 -39.67
N GLY A 57 7.11 -13.59 -39.02
CA GLY A 57 8.33 -13.15 -39.69
C GLY A 57 9.59 -13.36 -38.85
N THR A 58 10.16 -14.56 -38.94
CA THR A 58 11.53 -14.91 -38.55
C THR A 58 12.53 -14.34 -39.56
N GLY A 59 13.68 -13.82 -39.11
CA GLY A 59 14.80 -13.52 -40.00
C GLY A 59 16.02 -12.95 -39.27
N GLY A 60 17.03 -13.79 -39.04
CA GLY A 60 18.37 -13.37 -38.64
C GLY A 60 19.32 -13.23 -39.84
N VAL A 61 20.41 -12.49 -39.64
CA VAL A 61 21.70 -12.49 -40.37
C VAL A 61 22.68 -11.69 -39.47
N ALA A 62 23.70 -12.27 -38.84
CA ALA A 62 24.99 -12.75 -39.36
C ALA A 62 25.95 -11.64 -39.86
N GLY A 63 27.04 -11.40 -39.10
CA GLY A 63 28.40 -11.47 -39.63
C GLY A 63 29.24 -10.18 -39.76
N GLY A 64 30.44 -10.22 -39.13
CA GLY A 64 31.68 -9.54 -39.55
C GLY A 64 31.90 -8.12 -38.99
N GLY A 65 33.08 -7.69 -38.55
CA GLY A 65 34.44 -8.21 -38.57
C GLY A 65 35.36 -7.16 -37.91
N GLY A 66 36.45 -7.58 -37.27
CA GLY A 66 37.38 -6.70 -36.55
C GLY A 66 38.51 -6.14 -37.43
N ILE A 67 39.12 -5.03 -36.99
CA ILE A 67 40.47 -4.49 -37.30
C ILE A 67 40.77 -3.55 -36.10
N GLY A 68 41.83 -3.64 -35.29
CA GLY A 68 43.25 -3.64 -35.61
C GLY A 68 43.77 -2.19 -35.71
N GLY A 69 44.51 -1.69 -34.71
CA GLY A 69 45.10 -0.34 -34.79
C GLY A 69 45.81 0.11 -33.52
N GLY A 70 47.11 -0.20 -33.45
CA GLY A 70 48.03 0.36 -32.45
C GLY A 70 48.42 1.81 -32.76
N GLY A 71 48.89 2.51 -31.73
CA GLY A 71 49.42 3.86 -31.82
C GLY A 71 50.40 4.12 -30.67
N THR A 72 51.64 3.72 -30.88
CA THR A 72 52.85 4.20 -30.18
C THR A 72 53.19 5.63 -30.61
N GLY A 73 53.73 6.44 -29.69
CA GLY A 73 54.69 7.50 -30.05
C GLY A 73 54.38 8.88 -29.47
N GLY A 74 55.32 9.39 -28.66
CA GLY A 74 55.31 10.76 -28.16
C GLY A 74 56.45 11.04 -27.18
N ILE A 75 57.70 10.88 -27.63
CA ILE A 75 58.91 11.32 -26.93
C ILE A 75 59.30 12.70 -27.50
N GLY A 76 59.61 13.63 -26.59
CA GLY A 76 60.28 14.91 -26.85
C GLY A 76 59.99 15.83 -25.66
N GLY A 77 60.92 16.41 -24.92
CA GLY A 77 62.34 16.63 -25.13
C GLY A 77 62.64 18.07 -24.67
N GLY A 78 63.65 18.24 -23.80
CA GLY A 78 64.24 19.53 -23.44
C GLY A 78 63.65 20.19 -22.18
N GLU A 79 64.39 20.81 -21.26
CA GLU A 79 65.81 21.15 -21.21
C GLU A 79 66.24 21.38 -19.74
N THR A 80 67.55 21.21 -19.49
CA THR A 80 68.45 22.06 -18.67
C THR A 80 68.19 22.34 -17.18
N GLY A 81 69.04 21.74 -16.34
CA GLY A 81 70.15 22.45 -15.65
C GLY A 81 69.81 23.40 -14.50
N GLY A 82 70.27 23.07 -13.29
CA GLY A 82 70.33 24.02 -12.18
C GLY A 82 70.83 23.42 -10.86
N THR A 83 72.15 23.22 -10.74
CA THR A 83 72.84 23.01 -9.46
C THR A 83 73.04 24.32 -8.71
N GLY A 84 72.91 24.27 -7.38
CA GLY A 84 73.69 25.11 -6.46
C GLY A 84 72.91 26.20 -5.73
N GLY A 85 72.95 26.14 -4.39
CA GLY A 85 72.44 27.24 -3.57
C GLY A 85 72.33 26.93 -2.07
N SER A 86 73.43 26.54 -1.43
CA SER A 86 73.56 26.66 0.03
C SER A 86 73.62 28.15 0.38
N GLY A 87 72.68 28.64 1.18
CA GLY A 87 72.66 30.01 1.69
C GLY A 87 71.96 30.07 3.03
N GLY A 88 72.75 30.06 4.11
CA GLY A 88 72.28 30.37 5.44
C GLY A 88 71.81 31.82 5.52
N GLY A 89 70.67 32.02 6.18
CA GLY A 89 70.11 33.32 6.47
C GLY A 89 69.30 33.23 7.75
N SER A 90 69.98 33.36 8.87
CA SER A 90 69.37 33.61 10.17
C SER A 90 68.66 34.96 10.13
N SER A 91 67.38 34.95 9.80
CA SER A 91 66.50 36.10 9.90
C SER A 91 65.95 36.15 11.32
N SER A 92 66.64 36.92 12.13
CA SER A 92 66.23 37.43 13.43
C SER A 92 64.77 37.93 13.42
N SER A 93 63.95 37.17 14.13
CA SER A 93 62.84 37.61 14.99
C SER A 93 62.73 39.13 15.19
N SER A 94 61.88 39.76 14.40
CA SER A 94 61.19 41.00 14.73
C SER A 94 59.76 40.65 15.15
N SER A 95 59.64 40.28 16.42
CA SER A 95 58.42 40.17 17.21
C SER A 95 57.67 41.50 17.17
N SER A 96 56.88 41.67 16.11
CA SER A 96 55.92 42.73 15.95
C SER A 96 54.65 42.23 16.60
N SER A 97 54.51 42.52 17.89
CA SER A 97 53.33 42.29 18.73
C SER A 97 52.15 43.12 18.22
N SER A 98 51.73 42.85 16.99
CA SER A 98 50.41 43.18 16.49
C SER A 98 49.47 42.39 17.36
N SER A 99 48.78 43.10 18.26
CA SER A 99 47.62 42.63 19.01
C SER A 99 46.51 42.26 18.01
N GLY A 100 46.80 41.21 17.25
CA GLY A 100 45.98 40.67 16.18
C GLY A 100 44.71 40.18 16.82
N MET A 101 43.60 40.72 16.32
CA MET A 101 42.30 40.12 16.53
C MET A 101 42.42 38.62 16.26
N PRO A 102 41.84 37.75 17.11
CA PRO A 102 41.84 36.31 16.87
C PRO A 102 41.39 36.09 15.43
N THR A 103 42.29 35.52 14.63
CA THR A 103 41.95 35.09 13.28
C THR A 103 40.85 34.05 13.42
N LEU A 104 39.85 34.11 12.54
CA LEU A 104 38.76 33.14 12.54
C LEU A 104 39.34 31.72 12.47
N GLU A 105 39.09 30.92 13.51
CA GLU A 105 39.57 29.54 13.62
C GLU A 105 39.08 28.69 12.44
N ASN A 106 40.00 27.93 11.84
CA ASN A 106 39.71 26.99 10.77
C ASN A 106 39.74 25.56 11.28
N CYS A 107 38.59 25.16 11.84
CA CYS A 107 38.32 23.87 12.50
C CYS A 107 38.52 22.57 11.67
N LYS A 108 39.23 22.60 10.55
CA LYS A 108 39.44 21.46 9.65
C LYS A 108 40.89 21.32 9.18
N ASP A 109 41.78 22.27 9.46
CA ASP A 109 43.13 22.29 8.85
C ASP A 109 44.22 21.64 9.69
N GLY A 110 43.90 21.17 10.91
CA GLY A 110 44.90 20.52 11.76
C GLY A 110 45.80 21.49 12.50
N MET A 111 45.53 22.80 12.45
CA MET A 111 46.30 23.85 13.10
C MET A 111 45.45 24.51 14.19
N ASP A 112 46.14 25.15 15.13
CA ASP A 112 45.57 26.07 16.10
C ASP A 112 45.75 27.47 15.47
N ASN A 113 44.68 28.07 14.94
CA ASN A 113 44.78 29.31 14.18
C ASN A 113 44.64 30.57 15.06
N ASP A 114 44.35 30.44 16.35
CA ASP A 114 44.25 31.54 17.30
C ASP A 114 45.31 31.51 18.43
N ASP A 115 46.18 30.50 18.41
CA ASP A 115 47.31 30.25 19.30
C ASP A 115 46.89 30.00 20.78
N ASP A 116 45.71 29.45 21.04
CA ASP A 116 45.21 29.12 22.39
C ASP A 116 45.65 27.74 22.93
N ALA A 117 46.43 27.00 22.13
CA ALA A 117 46.90 25.64 22.31
C ALA A 117 45.83 24.53 22.19
N LEU A 118 44.67 24.85 21.63
CA LEU A 118 43.62 23.91 21.24
C LEU A 118 43.54 23.87 19.71
N VAL A 119 43.50 22.65 19.16
CA VAL A 119 43.49 22.44 17.70
C VAL A 119 42.12 21.91 17.30
N ASP A 120 41.51 22.50 16.26
CA ASP A 120 40.27 22.06 15.63
C ASP A 120 39.19 21.63 16.65
N CYS A 121 38.89 20.34 16.75
CA CYS A 121 37.84 19.78 17.60
C CYS A 121 37.96 20.06 19.10
N ARG A 122 39.18 20.31 19.59
CA ARG A 122 39.39 20.64 21.00
C ARG A 122 39.22 22.12 21.28
N ASP A 123 39.27 22.94 20.25
CA ASP A 123 39.04 24.37 20.35
C ASP A 123 37.57 24.64 20.68
N THR A 124 37.36 25.47 21.70
CA THR A 124 36.03 25.90 22.12
C THR A 124 35.28 26.69 21.05
N ASP A 125 35.97 27.39 20.17
CA ASP A 125 35.40 28.12 19.04
C ASP A 125 34.88 27.16 17.95
N CYS A 126 35.45 25.94 17.88
CA CYS A 126 35.01 24.86 17.00
C CYS A 126 33.97 23.91 17.61
N GLY A 127 33.76 23.94 18.93
CA GLY A 127 32.93 22.98 19.65
C GLY A 127 31.44 22.98 19.24
N SER A 128 30.97 24.03 18.56
CA SER A 128 29.62 24.08 17.99
C SER A 128 29.48 23.33 16.65
N ILE A 129 30.60 23.10 15.95
CA ILE A 129 30.66 22.51 14.60
C ILE A 129 31.23 21.09 14.65
N PHE A 130 32.04 20.76 15.66
CA PHE A 130 32.67 19.46 15.81
C PHE A 130 32.61 18.92 17.22
N SER A 131 32.76 17.60 17.35
CA SER A 131 32.82 16.91 18.63
C SER A 131 33.82 15.75 18.57
N CYS A 132 34.62 15.57 19.62
CA CYS A 132 35.45 14.39 19.78
C CYS A 132 34.61 13.18 20.19
N THR A 133 34.78 12.08 19.47
CA THR A 133 34.13 10.80 19.75
C THR A 133 35.17 9.69 19.69
N ALA A 134 34.90 8.54 20.32
CA ALA A 134 35.75 7.36 20.17
C ALA A 134 36.00 7.07 18.67
N PRO A 135 37.13 6.46 18.26
CA PRO A 135 37.33 6.10 16.86
C PRO A 135 36.32 5.02 16.42
N ALA A 136 35.92 5.05 15.14
CA ALA A 136 35.01 4.04 14.62
C ALA A 136 35.63 2.65 14.77
N PRO A 137 34.90 1.64 15.27
CA PRO A 137 35.42 0.29 15.36
C PRO A 137 35.87 -0.21 13.97
N MET A 138 36.89 -1.07 13.94
CA MET A 138 37.47 -1.55 12.68
C MET A 138 36.40 -2.16 11.75
N GLY A 139 36.32 -1.65 10.52
CA GLY A 139 35.34 -2.08 9.52
C GLY A 139 33.97 -1.41 9.61
N TRP A 140 33.81 -0.39 10.46
CA TRP A 140 32.61 0.44 10.55
C TRP A 140 32.87 1.86 10.04
N THR A 141 31.83 2.48 9.49
CA THR A 141 31.88 3.87 8.99
C THR A 141 30.94 4.75 9.79
N TYR A 142 31.37 5.96 10.17
CA TYR A 142 30.49 6.92 10.82
C TYR A 142 29.42 7.45 9.87
N VAL A 143 28.18 7.45 10.34
CA VAL A 143 27.03 8.00 9.63
C VAL A 143 26.12 8.81 10.55
N ARG A 144 25.46 9.82 9.98
CA ARG A 144 24.23 10.41 10.54
C ARG A 144 23.03 9.69 9.95
N VAL A 145 22.03 9.46 10.78
CA VAL A 145 20.81 8.75 10.42
C VAL A 145 19.62 9.70 10.47
N ARG A 146 18.70 9.52 9.53
CA ARG A 146 17.37 10.09 9.57
C ARG A 146 16.37 8.99 9.21
N GLN A 147 15.50 8.63 10.15
CA GLN A 147 14.38 7.75 9.87
C GLN A 147 13.21 8.54 9.27
N THR A 148 12.60 7.99 8.22
CA THR A 148 11.46 8.62 7.52
C THR A 148 10.42 7.59 7.11
N ALA A 149 9.22 8.05 6.76
CA ALA A 149 8.24 7.21 6.09
C ALA A 149 8.75 6.72 4.72
N TYR A 150 8.25 5.58 4.26
CA TYR A 150 8.57 5.05 2.94
C TYR A 150 8.29 6.07 1.83
N ASN A 151 9.19 6.17 0.84
CA ASN A 151 9.16 7.15 -0.25
C ASN A 151 9.23 8.63 0.18
N ALA A 152 9.72 8.94 1.39
CA ALA A 152 9.98 10.33 1.76
C ALA A 152 11.04 10.97 0.85
N ALA A 153 10.94 12.29 0.66
CA ALA A 153 11.92 13.07 -0.07
C ALA A 153 13.29 13.02 0.63
N LEU A 154 14.35 12.82 -0.16
CA LEU A 154 15.73 12.84 0.33
C LEU A 154 16.13 14.30 0.62
N ALA A 155 16.50 14.56 1.87
CA ALA A 155 17.24 15.78 2.19
C ALA A 155 18.74 15.52 1.94
N PRO A 156 19.48 16.46 1.34
CA PRO A 156 20.92 16.29 1.18
C PRO A 156 21.62 16.19 2.53
N CYS A 157 22.77 15.53 2.54
CA CYS A 157 23.69 15.50 3.66
C CYS A 157 24.27 16.90 3.92
N ALA A 158 24.78 17.15 5.13
CA ALA A 158 25.36 18.45 5.50
C ALA A 158 26.56 18.85 4.60
N ASN A 159 27.22 17.88 3.99
CA ASN A 159 28.30 18.09 3.02
C ASN A 159 27.82 18.22 1.56
N GLY A 160 26.51 18.32 1.32
CA GLY A 160 25.89 18.41 -0.01
C GLY A 160 25.75 17.08 -0.76
N GLN A 161 26.24 15.96 -0.21
CA GLN A 161 26.07 14.64 -0.84
C GLN A 161 24.62 14.14 -0.72
N GLN A 162 24.23 13.25 -1.63
CA GLN A 162 22.96 12.55 -1.51
C GLN A 162 23.08 11.46 -0.41
N PRO A 163 22.09 11.36 0.49
CA PRO A 163 22.08 10.29 1.49
C PRO A 163 21.93 8.92 0.82
N THR A 164 22.50 7.89 1.44
CA THR A 164 22.21 6.51 1.06
C THR A 164 20.86 6.12 1.65
N ARG A 165 19.93 5.68 0.80
CA ARG A 165 18.61 5.19 1.20
C ARG A 165 18.68 3.70 1.54
N LEU A 166 18.21 3.35 2.73
CA LEU A 166 18.07 1.97 3.20
C LEU A 166 16.63 1.73 3.64
N PHE A 167 16.16 0.49 3.57
CA PHE A 167 14.78 0.10 3.90
C PHE A 167 14.73 -0.69 5.20
N GLU A 168 13.78 -0.37 6.09
CA GLU A 168 13.65 -0.99 7.42
C GLU A 168 12.20 -1.44 7.68
N GLY A 169 12.04 -2.55 8.40
CA GLY A 169 10.72 -3.07 8.80
C GLY A 169 9.90 -3.57 7.61
N ALA A 170 10.33 -4.68 6.98
CA ALA A 170 9.56 -5.30 5.90
C ALA A 170 8.16 -5.67 6.40
N ASP A 171 7.13 -5.27 5.65
CA ASP A 171 5.73 -5.47 6.05
C ASP A 171 5.10 -6.66 5.33
N GLN A 172 4.33 -7.47 6.07
CA GLN A 172 3.54 -8.54 5.48
C GLN A 172 2.36 -7.91 4.74
N GLY A 173 2.19 -8.22 3.45
CA GLY A 173 1.09 -7.70 2.65
C GLY A 173 -0.26 -8.01 3.31
N GLN A 174 -1.13 -7.02 3.40
CA GLN A 174 -2.50 -7.17 3.83
C GLN A 174 -3.39 -7.06 2.60
N CYS A 175 -4.42 -7.88 2.50
CA CYS A 175 -5.36 -7.82 1.40
C CYS A 175 -6.61 -7.01 1.78
N ASN A 176 -7.13 -6.25 0.83
CA ASN A 176 -8.44 -5.63 0.96
C ASN A 176 -9.51 -6.72 1.06
N GLN A 177 -10.51 -6.47 1.90
CA GLN A 177 -11.64 -7.37 2.06
C GLN A 177 -12.34 -7.56 0.70
N CYS A 178 -12.74 -8.81 0.42
CA CYS A 178 -13.54 -9.12 -0.75
C CYS A 178 -14.99 -8.72 -0.50
N SER A 179 -15.63 -8.13 -1.50
CA SER A 179 -17.07 -7.90 -1.53
C SER A 179 -17.66 -8.42 -2.84
N CYS A 180 -18.90 -8.92 -2.80
CA CYS A 180 -19.55 -9.54 -3.95
C CYS A 180 -20.84 -8.81 -4.18
N LEU A 181 -20.97 -8.25 -5.38
CA LEU A 181 -22.20 -7.66 -5.84
C LEU A 181 -22.83 -8.65 -6.81
N ALA A 182 -23.89 -9.31 -6.36
CA ALA A 182 -24.75 -10.05 -7.27
C ALA A 182 -25.74 -9.08 -7.92
N SER A 183 -25.91 -9.20 -9.23
CA SER A 183 -26.92 -8.49 -10.00
C SER A 183 -27.73 -9.49 -10.81
N GLY A 184 -29.05 -9.37 -10.74
CA GLY A 184 -29.99 -10.26 -11.42
C GLY A 184 -31.41 -10.03 -10.90
N ALA A 185 -32.36 -10.72 -11.51
CA ALA A 185 -33.73 -10.85 -11.01
C ALA A 185 -33.91 -12.28 -10.54
N CYS A 186 -34.53 -12.54 -9.40
CA CYS A 186 -34.89 -13.92 -9.08
C CYS A 186 -35.91 -14.42 -10.12
N GLU A 187 -35.89 -15.69 -10.52
CA GLU A 187 -37.00 -16.25 -11.28
C GLU A 187 -38.07 -16.76 -10.31
N VAL A 188 -39.33 -16.45 -10.55
CA VAL A 188 -40.43 -16.94 -9.70
C VAL A 188 -41.44 -17.63 -10.58
N ALA A 189 -41.77 -18.88 -10.25
CA ALA A 189 -42.86 -19.57 -10.89
C ALA A 189 -44.14 -19.35 -10.09
N MET A 190 -45.23 -19.03 -10.77
CA MET A 190 -46.55 -18.86 -10.18
C MET A 190 -47.53 -19.75 -10.93
N THR A 191 -48.40 -20.45 -10.21
CA THR A 191 -49.50 -21.20 -10.81
C THR A 191 -50.81 -20.52 -10.43
N CYS A 192 -51.62 -20.23 -11.44
CA CYS A 192 -52.92 -19.62 -11.26
C CYS A 192 -54.02 -20.64 -11.58
N TYR A 193 -55.17 -20.49 -10.94
CA TYR A 193 -56.29 -21.41 -10.97
C TYR A 193 -57.55 -20.61 -11.28
N THR A 194 -58.45 -21.17 -12.08
CA THR A 194 -59.73 -20.53 -12.40
C THR A 194 -60.74 -20.60 -11.25
N GLY A 195 -60.50 -21.46 -10.25
CA GLY A 195 -61.28 -21.55 -9.01
C GLY A 195 -60.65 -20.84 -7.82
N ASP A 196 -61.42 -20.68 -6.75
CA ASP A 196 -60.94 -20.19 -5.46
C ASP A 196 -60.02 -21.21 -4.78
N ALA A 197 -59.15 -20.72 -3.89
CA ALA A 197 -58.28 -21.52 -3.02
C ALA A 197 -57.45 -22.61 -3.75
N CYS A 198 -57.09 -22.36 -5.01
CA CYS A 198 -56.28 -23.22 -5.87
C CYS A 198 -56.89 -24.60 -6.11
N ALA A 199 -58.22 -24.72 -6.03
CA ALA A 199 -58.90 -26.01 -5.98
C ALA A 199 -59.22 -26.64 -7.35
N ALA A 200 -59.23 -25.87 -8.46
CA ALA A 200 -59.59 -26.40 -9.79
C ALA A 200 -59.06 -25.56 -10.96
N GLY A 201 -58.83 -26.22 -12.10
CA GLY A 201 -58.51 -25.57 -13.38
C GLY A 201 -57.16 -24.88 -13.40
N ALA A 202 -56.11 -25.56 -12.93
CA ALA A 202 -54.75 -25.03 -12.91
C ALA A 202 -54.29 -24.63 -14.32
N VAL A 203 -54.04 -23.35 -14.51
CA VAL A 203 -53.27 -22.82 -15.63
C VAL A 203 -51.89 -22.52 -15.08
N SER A 204 -50.98 -23.48 -15.23
CA SER A 204 -49.59 -23.26 -14.86
C SER A 204 -48.92 -22.42 -15.94
N ALA A 205 -48.43 -21.25 -15.56
CA ALA A 205 -47.66 -20.40 -16.44
C ALA A 205 -46.40 -19.97 -15.71
N THR A 206 -45.25 -20.36 -16.23
CA THR A 206 -43.96 -19.96 -15.67
C THR A 206 -43.65 -18.56 -16.19
N TYR A 207 -43.61 -17.58 -15.29
CA TYR A 207 -43.27 -16.21 -15.63
C TYR A 207 -41.80 -15.95 -15.31
N THR A 208 -40.95 -15.94 -16.34
CA THR A 208 -39.60 -15.39 -16.25
C THR A 208 -39.70 -13.89 -16.39
N THR A 209 -39.78 -13.17 -15.27
CA THR A 209 -39.84 -11.71 -15.30
C THR A 209 -38.45 -11.11 -15.34
N ASN A 210 -38.23 -10.15 -16.23
CA ASN A 210 -37.08 -9.28 -16.28
C ASN A 210 -37.27 -8.22 -15.19
N ASN A 211 -36.25 -7.93 -14.35
CA ASN A 211 -36.33 -6.80 -13.42
C ASN A 211 -36.78 -5.54 -14.20
N ASP A 212 -37.79 -4.86 -13.66
CA ASP A 212 -38.28 -3.55 -14.10
C ASP A 212 -39.06 -3.47 -15.43
N GLY A 213 -39.38 -4.60 -16.06
CA GLY A 213 -40.20 -4.65 -17.27
C GLY A 213 -41.64 -5.08 -16.99
N CYS A 214 -42.62 -4.25 -17.37
CA CYS A 214 -44.03 -4.65 -17.48
C CYS A 214 -44.17 -5.70 -18.60
N SER A 215 -44.29 -7.00 -18.28
CA SER A 215 -44.51 -8.02 -19.32
C SER A 215 -46.00 -8.16 -19.63
N ALA A 216 -46.34 -8.18 -20.93
CA ALA A 216 -47.70 -8.29 -21.43
C ALA A 216 -48.13 -9.74 -21.66
N ASP A 217 -47.74 -10.64 -20.74
CA ASP A 217 -48.13 -12.05 -20.82
C ASP A 217 -49.57 -12.23 -20.32
N ALA A 218 -50.52 -12.19 -21.25
CA ALA A 218 -51.94 -12.28 -20.92
C ALA A 218 -52.32 -13.64 -20.34
N ILE A 219 -52.71 -13.67 -19.07
CA ILE A 219 -53.43 -14.81 -18.46
C ILE A 219 -54.93 -14.57 -18.63
N ALA A 220 -55.57 -15.29 -19.54
CA ALA A 220 -57.02 -15.20 -19.71
C ALA A 220 -57.74 -16.04 -18.65
N MET A 221 -58.06 -15.44 -17.49
CA MET A 221 -58.91 -16.07 -16.46
C MET A 221 -60.02 -15.11 -16.01
N GLY A 222 -61.26 -15.58 -15.96
CA GLY A 222 -62.46 -14.80 -15.56
C GLY A 222 -62.62 -14.57 -14.05
N GLY A 223 -61.55 -14.72 -13.27
CA GLY A 223 -61.56 -14.87 -11.81
C GLY A 223 -60.69 -16.07 -11.43
N GLY A 224 -60.20 -16.10 -10.19
CA GLY A 224 -59.36 -17.20 -9.76
C GLY A 224 -58.48 -16.93 -8.55
N SER A 225 -57.55 -17.84 -8.33
CA SER A 225 -56.58 -17.77 -7.26
C SER A 225 -55.19 -18.11 -7.78
N CYS A 226 -54.13 -17.58 -7.20
CA CYS A 226 -52.77 -17.92 -7.60
C CYS A 226 -51.90 -18.24 -6.39
N GLN A 227 -50.91 -19.09 -6.64
CA GLN A 227 -49.92 -19.48 -5.67
C GLN A 227 -48.54 -19.39 -6.31
N ILE A 228 -47.57 -18.86 -5.58
CA ILE A 228 -46.17 -18.93 -5.98
C ILE A 228 -45.69 -20.36 -5.71
N THR A 229 -45.36 -21.09 -6.78
CA THR A 229 -45.04 -22.53 -6.73
C THR A 229 -43.54 -22.80 -6.71
N ASN A 230 -42.72 -21.80 -7.06
CA ASN A 230 -41.26 -21.88 -6.88
C ASN A 230 -40.70 -20.50 -6.51
N THR A 231 -40.07 -20.43 -5.33
CA THR A 231 -39.31 -19.27 -4.88
C THR A 231 -37.87 -19.39 -5.35
N GLY A 232 -37.57 -18.82 -6.53
CA GLY A 232 -36.24 -18.29 -6.79
C GLY A 232 -35.13 -19.29 -7.09
N THR A 233 -35.12 -19.90 -8.27
CA THR A 233 -33.83 -20.27 -8.86
C THR A 233 -33.11 -18.99 -9.29
N VAL A 234 -31.84 -18.86 -8.93
CA VAL A 234 -31.00 -17.80 -9.48
C VAL A 234 -30.92 -18.02 -10.98
N PRO A 235 -31.30 -17.02 -11.80
CA PRO A 235 -31.32 -17.23 -13.24
C PRO A 235 -29.90 -17.50 -13.74
N ALA A 236 -29.79 -18.26 -14.83
CA ALA A 236 -28.52 -18.56 -15.46
C ALA A 236 -27.74 -17.29 -15.89
N ASN A 237 -28.46 -16.16 -16.07
CA ASN A 237 -27.88 -14.87 -16.44
C ASN A 237 -27.45 -14.01 -15.24
N ALA A 238 -27.64 -14.46 -13.99
CA ALA A 238 -27.18 -13.71 -12.83
C ALA A 238 -25.67 -13.48 -12.92
N LYS A 239 -25.28 -12.22 -12.76
CA LYS A 239 -23.88 -11.83 -12.71
C LYS A 239 -23.50 -11.71 -11.25
N CYS A 240 -22.35 -12.27 -10.89
CA CYS A 240 -21.72 -11.94 -9.64
C CYS A 240 -20.38 -11.30 -9.93
N SER A 241 -20.21 -10.08 -9.46
CA SER A 241 -18.97 -9.32 -9.61
C SER A 241 -18.30 -9.28 -8.24
N ALA A 242 -17.11 -9.86 -8.14
CA ALA A 242 -16.27 -9.74 -6.97
C ALA A 242 -15.43 -8.45 -7.08
N ASN A 243 -15.38 -7.69 -5.99
CA ASN A 243 -14.55 -6.50 -5.82
C ASN A 243 -13.60 -6.72 -4.64
N GLY A 244 -12.50 -5.96 -4.62
CA GLY A 244 -11.49 -6.04 -3.56
C GLY A 244 -10.30 -6.93 -3.93
N GLY A 245 -9.62 -7.49 -2.93
CA GLY A 245 -8.51 -8.42 -3.13
C GLY A 245 -7.25 -7.78 -3.71
N GLY A 246 -7.14 -6.45 -3.69
CA GLY A 246 -5.87 -5.76 -3.89
C GLY A 246 -5.06 -5.70 -2.59
N LEU A 247 -3.76 -5.43 -2.69
CA LEU A 247 -2.94 -5.11 -1.52
C LEU A 247 -3.45 -3.81 -0.86
N LYS A 248 -3.67 -3.88 0.45
CA LYS A 248 -4.08 -2.77 1.32
C LYS A 248 -2.89 -1.89 1.68
N ASN A 249 -1.77 -2.49 2.08
CA ASN A 249 -0.52 -1.81 2.36
C ASN A 249 0.40 -1.86 1.13
N VAL A 250 0.27 -0.83 0.29
CA VAL A 250 1.07 -0.70 -0.93
C VAL A 250 2.57 -0.54 -0.65
N ASN A 251 2.95 -0.07 0.54
CA ASN A 251 4.36 0.10 0.90
C ASN A 251 4.97 -1.24 1.36
N PRO A 252 6.14 -1.63 0.83
CA PRO A 252 6.83 -2.86 1.22
C PRO A 252 7.55 -2.80 2.56
N PHE A 253 7.80 -1.59 3.05
CA PHE A 253 8.50 -1.34 4.30
C PHE A 253 7.75 -0.29 5.12
N MET A 254 7.86 -0.40 6.44
CA MET A 254 7.31 0.57 7.38
C MET A 254 8.00 1.93 7.26
N GLY A 255 9.29 1.94 6.89
CA GLY A 255 10.05 3.18 6.75
C GLY A 255 11.36 3.02 6.00
N GLU A 256 12.09 4.13 5.95
CA GLU A 256 13.41 4.24 5.36
C GLU A 256 14.39 4.86 6.35
N VAL A 257 15.63 4.39 6.27
CA VAL A 257 16.78 4.90 7.00
C VAL A 257 17.69 5.59 5.99
N HIS A 258 17.82 6.91 6.10
CA HIS A 258 18.73 7.69 5.26
C HIS A 258 20.04 7.89 6.01
N THR A 259 21.15 7.40 5.45
CA THR A 259 22.47 7.53 6.07
C THR A 259 23.34 8.51 5.31
N CYS A 260 23.94 9.46 6.02
CA CYS A 260 24.94 10.39 5.50
C CYS A 260 26.31 10.08 6.08
N PRO A 261 27.36 9.87 5.27
CA PRO A 261 28.70 9.65 5.78
C PRO A 261 29.17 10.88 6.57
N VAL A 262 29.78 10.62 7.73
CA VAL A 262 30.45 11.66 8.52
C VAL A 262 31.94 11.52 8.25
N ALA A 263 32.51 12.50 7.56
CA ALA A 263 33.96 12.58 7.43
C ALA A 263 34.56 12.82 8.82
N SER A 264 35.58 12.04 9.18
CA SER A 264 36.52 12.46 10.21
C SER A 264 37.31 13.63 9.63
N ALA A 265 37.11 14.83 10.16
CA ALA A 265 37.79 16.03 9.69
C ALA A 265 38.42 16.71 10.90
N GLY A 266 39.71 17.03 10.82
CA GLY A 266 40.44 17.71 11.89
C GLY A 266 41.29 16.80 12.77
N ALA A 267 42.21 17.44 13.49
CA ALA A 267 43.06 16.90 14.53
C ALA A 267 42.48 17.27 15.92
N GLY A 268 43.33 17.41 16.93
CA GLY A 268 42.93 17.87 18.28
C GLY A 268 42.39 16.80 19.21
N CYS A 269 41.63 15.82 18.72
CA CYS A 269 41.01 14.79 19.59
C CYS A 269 41.98 13.72 20.14
N GLY A 270 43.28 13.78 19.82
CA GLY A 270 44.25 12.77 20.26
C GLY A 270 43.96 11.39 19.66
N ALA A 271 43.53 10.42 20.48
CA ALA A 271 43.16 9.07 20.01
C ALA A 271 41.69 8.97 19.55
N GLU A 272 40.90 10.00 19.80
CA GLU A 272 39.50 10.12 19.39
C GLU A 272 39.39 10.67 17.96
N ALA A 273 38.25 10.45 17.31
CA ALA A 273 37.94 10.99 16.00
C ALA A 273 37.21 12.33 16.14
N CYS A 274 37.65 13.33 15.37
CA CYS A 274 36.95 14.59 15.22
C CYS A 274 35.79 14.43 14.22
N VAL A 275 34.55 14.52 14.67
CA VAL A 275 33.35 14.35 13.83
C VAL A 275 32.51 15.61 13.80
N LEU A 276 31.92 15.92 12.64
CA LEU A 276 30.98 17.04 12.49
C LEU A 276 29.81 16.88 13.46
N ALA A 277 29.49 17.96 14.17
CA ALA A 277 28.32 18.11 15.00
C ALA A 277 27.05 17.81 14.20
N PRO A 278 26.02 17.27 14.86
CA PRO A 278 24.77 16.91 14.21
C PRO A 278 24.07 18.13 13.59
N SER A 279 23.57 17.97 12.37
CA SER A 279 22.69 18.94 11.71
C SER A 279 21.26 18.75 12.23
N PRO A 280 20.47 19.83 12.39
CA PRO A 280 19.10 19.76 12.91
C PRO A 280 18.14 18.91 12.06
N MET A 281 18.52 18.56 10.82
CA MET A 281 17.71 17.68 9.96
C MET A 281 17.90 16.18 10.23
N TYR A 282 18.95 15.80 10.97
CA TYR A 282 19.27 14.42 11.30
C TYR A 282 19.07 14.20 12.79
N GLU A 283 18.92 12.94 13.18
CA GLU A 283 18.90 12.62 14.60
C GLU A 283 20.19 13.14 15.25
N ASN A 284 20.06 13.66 16.47
CA ASN A 284 21.16 14.23 17.25
C ASN A 284 22.13 13.14 17.76
N ARG A 285 22.27 12.03 17.03
CA ARG A 285 22.96 10.80 17.43
C ARG A 285 24.02 10.45 16.41
N LEU A 286 25.14 9.96 16.91
CA LEU A 286 26.19 9.39 16.06
C LEU A 286 25.88 7.92 15.87
N CYS A 287 25.96 7.46 14.62
CA CYS A 287 25.77 6.07 14.30
C CYS A 287 26.96 5.55 13.50
N VAL A 288 27.09 4.24 13.46
CA VAL A 288 28.05 3.52 12.64
C VAL A 288 27.31 2.56 11.73
N SER A 289 27.77 2.40 10.49
CA SER A 289 27.18 1.44 9.54
C SER A 289 28.21 0.43 9.03
N ARG A 290 27.72 -0.78 8.76
CA ARG A 290 28.51 -1.87 8.17
C ARG A 290 27.62 -2.82 7.37
N SER A 291 28.08 -3.24 6.19
CA SER A 291 27.37 -4.24 5.39
C SER A 291 27.30 -5.60 6.08
N GLY A 292 26.16 -6.27 5.97
CA GLY A 292 25.86 -7.57 6.55
C GLY A 292 25.16 -7.52 7.92
N PRO A 293 24.72 -8.68 8.44
CA PRO A 293 24.22 -8.87 9.81
C PRO A 293 25.37 -8.79 10.81
N ASN A 294 25.61 -7.62 11.40
CA ASN A 294 26.67 -7.44 12.38
C ASN A 294 26.05 -7.16 13.76
N ALA A 295 26.69 -7.63 14.83
CA ALA A 295 26.35 -7.18 16.17
C ALA A 295 26.86 -5.75 16.37
N CYS A 296 26.10 -4.93 17.10
CA CYS A 296 26.52 -3.57 17.34
C CYS A 296 27.75 -3.50 18.26
N PRO A 297 28.71 -2.61 17.96
CA PRO A 297 29.87 -2.41 18.83
C PRO A 297 29.48 -1.69 20.14
N VAL A 298 30.34 -1.83 21.15
CA VAL A 298 30.21 -1.10 22.41
C VAL A 298 30.14 0.41 22.13
N GLY A 299 29.21 1.11 22.78
CA GLY A 299 28.93 2.54 22.56
C GLY A 299 27.82 2.81 21.56
N PHE A 300 27.37 1.82 20.78
CA PHE A 300 26.30 1.96 19.79
C PHE A 300 25.20 0.90 19.96
N PRO A 301 24.50 0.85 21.11
CA PRO A 301 23.63 -0.29 21.44
C PRO A 301 22.36 -0.40 20.59
N GLU A 302 21.93 0.67 19.92
CA GLU A 302 20.67 0.67 19.17
C GLU A 302 20.88 0.15 17.75
N GLN A 303 20.36 -1.04 17.47
CA GLN A 303 20.52 -1.70 16.18
C GLN A 303 19.34 -1.45 15.25
N HIS A 304 19.65 -0.98 14.04
CA HIS A 304 18.74 -0.92 12.90
C HIS A 304 19.19 -1.92 11.84
N LEU A 305 18.29 -2.83 11.50
CA LEU A 305 18.52 -3.82 10.47
C LEU A 305 17.88 -3.33 9.17
N THR A 306 18.70 -2.97 8.20
CA THR A 306 18.25 -2.30 6.97
C THR A 306 18.71 -3.03 5.71
N PHE A 307 18.13 -2.68 4.56
CA PHE A 307 18.44 -3.28 3.25
C PHE A 307 18.70 -2.20 2.21
N ALA A 308 19.69 -2.40 1.33
CA ALA A 308 20.02 -1.45 0.26
C ALA A 308 19.03 -1.49 -0.92
N SER A 309 18.41 -2.65 -1.15
CA SER A 309 17.37 -2.85 -2.16
C SER A 309 16.40 -3.95 -1.69
N PHE A 310 15.35 -4.20 -2.47
CA PHE A 310 14.40 -5.27 -2.17
C PHE A 310 13.73 -5.78 -3.45
N SER A 311 13.14 -6.97 -3.35
CA SER A 311 12.17 -7.49 -4.31
C SER A 311 10.83 -7.63 -3.58
N ASP A 312 9.78 -7.03 -4.15
CA ASP A 312 8.41 -7.18 -3.66
C ASP A 312 7.64 -8.09 -4.62
N THR A 313 7.30 -9.28 -4.14
CA THR A 313 6.46 -10.25 -4.86
C THR A 313 5.09 -10.38 -4.22
N ARG A 314 4.77 -9.51 -3.24
CA ARG A 314 3.49 -9.56 -2.57
C ARG A 314 2.38 -9.34 -3.60
N ALA A 315 1.36 -10.15 -3.45
CA ALA A 315 0.13 -10.05 -4.19
C ALA A 315 -1.00 -10.51 -3.28
N CYS A 316 -2.22 -10.30 -3.75
CA CYS A 316 -3.41 -10.79 -3.11
C CYS A 316 -4.15 -11.66 -4.12
N SER A 317 -4.67 -12.80 -3.67
CA SER A 317 -5.46 -13.64 -4.56
C SER A 317 -6.69 -12.85 -5.03
N ALA A 318 -7.04 -12.99 -6.31
CA ALA A 318 -8.25 -12.37 -6.84
C ALA A 318 -9.47 -12.80 -6.01
N CYS A 319 -10.36 -11.86 -5.71
CA CYS A 319 -11.63 -12.20 -5.09
C CYS A 319 -12.44 -13.03 -6.09
N THR A 320 -13.00 -14.13 -5.61
CA THR A 320 -13.96 -14.93 -6.37
C THR A 320 -15.35 -14.72 -5.79
N CYS A 321 -16.35 -14.78 -6.65
CA CYS A 321 -17.73 -14.90 -6.22
C CYS A 321 -18.29 -16.23 -6.67
N ASP A 322 -18.72 -17.04 -5.71
CA ASP A 322 -19.42 -18.28 -6.00
C ASP A 322 -20.90 -17.98 -6.31
N LYS A 323 -21.27 -18.13 -7.59
CA LYS A 323 -22.67 -17.95 -8.02
C LYS A 323 -23.60 -18.98 -7.39
N SER A 324 -23.10 -20.15 -7.02
CA SER A 324 -23.93 -21.22 -6.43
C SER A 324 -24.38 -20.89 -5.01
N ALA A 325 -23.69 -19.97 -4.33
CA ALA A 325 -24.06 -19.47 -3.01
C ALA A 325 -25.13 -18.37 -3.07
N ILE A 326 -25.43 -17.80 -4.24
CA ILE A 326 -26.51 -16.83 -4.39
C ILE A 326 -27.83 -17.59 -4.18
N THR A 327 -28.62 -17.13 -3.23
CA THR A 327 -29.97 -17.63 -3.01
C THR A 327 -30.94 -16.47 -3.05
N CYS A 328 -32.13 -16.73 -3.57
CA CYS A 328 -33.22 -15.78 -3.58
C CYS A 328 -33.92 -15.85 -2.21
N VAL A 329 -33.55 -14.96 -1.30
CA VAL A 329 -34.20 -14.81 0.01
C VAL A 329 -35.04 -13.54 0.04
N GLY A 330 -36.10 -13.58 0.85
CA GLY A 330 -37.04 -12.48 1.05
C GLY A 330 -38.42 -12.75 0.47
N ASP A 331 -39.37 -11.93 0.93
CA ASP A 331 -40.75 -11.97 0.48
C ASP A 331 -40.82 -11.46 -0.96
N THR A 332 -40.81 -12.37 -1.92
CA THR A 332 -41.18 -12.05 -3.29
C THR A 332 -42.62 -11.55 -3.31
N THR A 333 -42.82 -10.36 -3.86
CA THR A 333 -44.14 -9.80 -4.16
C THR A 333 -44.35 -9.78 -5.67
N VAL A 334 -45.42 -10.43 -6.13
CA VAL A 334 -45.88 -10.38 -7.52
C VAL A 334 -47.07 -9.44 -7.58
N THR A 335 -46.91 -8.28 -8.23
CA THR A 335 -48.03 -7.34 -8.46
C THR A 335 -48.69 -7.66 -9.78
N LEU A 336 -50.00 -7.84 -9.74
CA LEU A 336 -50.84 -8.06 -10.91
C LEU A 336 -51.46 -6.74 -11.33
N TRP A 337 -51.54 -6.49 -12.63
CA TRP A 337 -52.10 -5.26 -13.17
C TRP A 337 -53.36 -5.55 -13.98
N THR A 338 -54.27 -4.56 -14.07
CA THR A 338 -55.50 -4.67 -14.89
C THR A 338 -55.32 -4.15 -16.31
N ASN A 339 -54.16 -3.57 -16.63
CA ASN A 339 -53.87 -2.99 -17.94
C ASN A 339 -52.47 -3.35 -18.45
N SER A 340 -52.30 -3.18 -19.76
CA SER A 340 -51.06 -3.53 -20.49
C SER A 340 -49.88 -2.60 -20.21
N ASN A 341 -50.08 -1.56 -19.40
CA ASN A 341 -49.06 -0.53 -19.14
C ASN A 341 -48.62 -0.54 -17.67
N CYS A 342 -49.13 -1.48 -16.87
CA CYS A 342 -48.83 -1.59 -15.44
C CYS A 342 -49.07 -0.29 -14.67
N THR A 343 -50.19 0.39 -14.93
CA THR A 343 -50.56 1.64 -14.22
C THR A 343 -51.73 1.49 -13.25
N ALA A 344 -52.52 0.42 -13.37
CA ALA A 344 -53.64 0.13 -12.46
C ALA A 344 -53.46 -1.25 -11.80
N SER A 345 -53.06 -1.27 -10.53
CA SER A 345 -52.80 -2.52 -9.79
C SER A 345 -54.11 -3.23 -9.47
N ALA A 346 -54.12 -4.53 -9.70
CA ALA A 346 -55.21 -5.45 -9.41
C ALA A 346 -55.06 -6.16 -8.05
N GLY A 347 -53.91 -6.00 -7.41
CA GLY A 347 -53.51 -6.68 -6.17
C GLY A 347 -52.09 -7.25 -6.26
N SER A 348 -51.59 -7.78 -5.15
CA SER A 348 -50.29 -8.43 -5.07
C SER A 348 -50.36 -9.76 -4.33
N ILE A 349 -49.44 -10.67 -4.68
CA ILE A 349 -49.27 -11.98 -4.04
C ILE A 349 -47.89 -11.99 -3.40
N THR A 350 -47.81 -12.42 -2.13
CA THR A 350 -46.55 -12.59 -1.41
C THR A 350 -46.25 -14.06 -1.15
N THR A 351 -44.96 -14.42 -1.15
CA THR A 351 -44.45 -15.80 -1.18
C THR A 351 -44.76 -16.67 0.03
N ASN A 352 -45.20 -16.08 1.14
CA ASN A 352 -45.38 -16.80 2.40
C ASN A 352 -46.82 -17.27 2.70
N ASN A 353 -47.79 -16.98 1.83
CA ASN A 353 -49.21 -17.03 2.23
C ASN A 353 -50.09 -18.03 1.45
N GLY A 354 -49.51 -19.13 0.97
CA GLY A 354 -50.28 -20.16 0.27
C GLY A 354 -51.07 -19.59 -0.92
N CYS A 355 -52.17 -20.23 -1.25
CA CYS A 355 -53.02 -19.78 -2.35
C CYS A 355 -53.78 -18.49 -2.00
N GLN A 356 -53.71 -17.46 -2.86
CA GLN A 356 -54.43 -16.21 -2.67
C GLN A 356 -55.51 -16.02 -3.74
N ASN A 357 -56.74 -15.75 -3.32
CA ASN A 357 -57.83 -15.40 -4.23
C ASN A 357 -57.59 -14.01 -4.80
N ILE A 358 -57.75 -13.88 -6.11
CA ILE A 358 -57.53 -12.64 -6.84
C ILE A 358 -58.89 -12.19 -7.34
N GLY A 359 -59.30 -10.99 -6.93
CA GLY A 359 -60.67 -10.52 -7.09
C GLY A 359 -61.23 -10.66 -8.52
N PRO A 360 -62.56 -10.77 -8.66
CA PRO A 360 -63.22 -10.84 -9.96
C PRO A 360 -62.96 -9.58 -10.78
N GLY A 361 -62.83 -9.72 -12.11
CA GLY A 361 -62.84 -8.58 -13.03
C GLY A 361 -61.50 -8.18 -13.65
N ILE A 362 -60.48 -9.02 -13.59
CA ILE A 362 -59.20 -8.70 -14.21
C ILE A 362 -59.11 -9.42 -15.57
N THR A 363 -59.24 -8.67 -16.67
CA THR A 363 -59.40 -9.19 -18.04
C THR A 363 -58.14 -9.09 -18.90
N HIS A 364 -57.19 -8.24 -18.52
CA HIS A 364 -55.85 -8.12 -19.11
C HIS A 364 -54.84 -8.01 -17.97
N ARG A 365 -53.89 -8.94 -17.90
CA ARG A 365 -52.89 -8.96 -16.82
C ARG A 365 -51.50 -8.82 -17.37
N ASN A 366 -50.89 -7.70 -17.06
CA ASN A 366 -49.45 -7.61 -17.05
C ASN A 366 -48.96 -7.91 -15.64
N VAL A 367 -47.79 -8.51 -15.53
CA VAL A 367 -47.17 -8.82 -14.25
C VAL A 367 -45.98 -7.88 -14.08
N THR A 368 -45.94 -7.15 -12.97
CA THR A 368 -44.69 -6.47 -12.55
C THR A 368 -44.28 -7.05 -11.23
N LYS A 369 -43.04 -7.51 -11.20
CA LYS A 369 -42.45 -8.12 -10.03
C LYS A 369 -41.66 -7.07 -9.27
N ILE A 370 -41.82 -7.09 -7.94
CA ILE A 370 -40.85 -6.51 -7.03
C ILE A 370 -40.45 -7.66 -6.10
N ALA A 371 -39.48 -8.46 -6.53
CA ALA A 371 -38.68 -9.19 -5.56
C ALA A 371 -37.40 -8.39 -5.44
N SER A 372 -37.15 -7.80 -4.28
CA SER A 372 -35.77 -7.45 -3.99
C SER A 372 -35.02 -8.77 -3.87
N MET A 373 -33.95 -8.90 -4.65
CA MET A 373 -32.91 -9.83 -4.27
C MET A 373 -32.28 -9.25 -3.01
N ASP A 374 -32.59 -9.81 -1.84
CA ASP A 374 -31.58 -9.79 -0.81
C ASP A 374 -30.53 -10.81 -1.23
N VAL A 375 -29.29 -10.36 -1.31
CA VAL A 375 -28.13 -11.23 -1.49
C VAL A 375 -27.63 -11.44 -0.06
N PRO A 376 -28.02 -12.51 0.63
CA PRO A 376 -27.58 -12.74 1.99
C PRO A 376 -26.10 -13.07 1.86
N ASP A 377 -25.25 -12.07 2.06
CA ASP A 377 -23.79 -12.14 2.02
C ASP A 377 -23.29 -13.19 1.05
N ALA A 378 -23.39 -12.94 -0.27
CA ALA A 378 -22.73 -13.79 -1.25
C ALA A 378 -21.29 -14.01 -0.78
N SER A 379 -20.98 -15.23 -0.34
CA SER A 379 -19.78 -15.49 0.44
C SER A 379 -18.58 -15.29 -0.46
N CYS A 380 -17.93 -14.13 -0.38
CA CYS A 380 -16.64 -13.94 -1.00
C CYS A 380 -15.61 -14.52 -0.04
N PRO A 381 -14.90 -15.60 -0.41
CA PRO A 381 -13.76 -16.03 0.37
C PRO A 381 -12.82 -14.83 0.57
N PRO A 382 -12.24 -14.65 1.77
CA PRO A 382 -11.28 -13.57 1.96
C PRO A 382 -10.12 -13.74 0.99
N SER A 383 -9.62 -12.62 0.45
CA SER A 383 -8.41 -12.63 -0.36
C SER A 383 -7.23 -13.06 0.51
N VAL A 384 -6.43 -13.98 -0.02
CA VAL A 384 -5.27 -14.55 0.66
C VAL A 384 -4.02 -13.83 0.16
N GLN A 385 -3.18 -13.39 1.10
CA GLN A 385 -1.88 -12.82 0.76
C GLN A 385 -1.01 -13.91 0.12
N GLN A 386 -0.36 -13.54 -0.99
CA GLN A 386 0.64 -14.33 -1.68
C GLN A 386 1.95 -13.55 -1.77
N GLY A 387 3.07 -14.27 -1.92
CA GLY A 387 4.39 -13.67 -2.07
C GLY A 387 4.91 -12.98 -0.80
N VAL A 388 6.09 -12.38 -0.93
CA VAL A 388 6.85 -11.79 0.18
C VAL A 388 7.67 -10.58 -0.27
N VAL A 389 8.04 -9.72 0.68
CA VAL A 389 9.11 -8.74 0.49
C VAL A 389 10.42 -9.39 0.93
N THR A 390 11.41 -9.38 0.04
CA THR A 390 12.76 -9.86 0.34
C THR A 390 13.74 -8.71 0.23
N GLY A 391 14.32 -8.31 1.36
CA GLY A 391 15.41 -7.34 1.40
C GLY A 391 16.71 -7.91 0.83
N GLN A 392 17.50 -7.08 0.16
CA GLN A 392 18.78 -7.40 -0.46
C GLN A 392 19.84 -6.39 0.00
N GLY A 393 21.11 -6.82 0.03
CA GLY A 393 22.20 -5.93 0.46
C GLY A 393 22.02 -5.45 1.90
N GLN A 394 21.83 -6.41 2.82
CA GLN A 394 21.62 -6.12 4.23
C GLN A 394 22.74 -5.23 4.78
N THR A 395 22.37 -4.22 5.56
CA THR A 395 23.28 -3.27 6.22
C THR A 395 22.84 -3.10 7.66
N THR A 396 23.78 -3.27 8.59
CA THR A 396 23.54 -2.96 10.01
C THR A 396 23.93 -1.51 10.26
N VAL A 397 23.02 -0.74 10.86
CA VAL A 397 23.31 0.60 11.38
C VAL A 397 23.14 0.55 12.89
N CYS A 398 24.14 1.02 13.64
CA CYS A 398 24.15 1.00 15.09
C CYS A 398 24.30 2.43 15.60
N CYS A 399 23.38 2.89 16.43
CA CYS A 399 23.36 4.25 16.95
C CYS A 399 23.73 4.30 18.42
N ALA A 400 24.42 5.38 18.82
CA ALA A 400 24.64 5.69 20.22
C ALA A 400 23.29 5.90 20.93
N ALA A 401 23.24 5.58 22.22
CA ALA A 401 22.08 5.88 23.04
C ALA A 401 21.83 7.41 23.05
N PRO A 402 20.55 7.84 23.13
CA PRO A 402 20.18 9.26 23.15
C PRO A 402 20.72 10.03 24.35
#